data_AF-A0A8T4YTQ6-F1
#
_entry.id   AF-A0A8T4YTQ6-F1
#
_cell.length_a   1.000
_cell.length_b   1.000
_cell.length_c   1.000
_cell.angle_alpha   90.00
_cell.angle_beta   90.00
_cell.angle_gamma   90.00
#
_symmetry.space_group_name_H-M   'P 1'
#
loop_
_entity.id
_entity.type
_entity.pdbx_description
1 polymer ?
#
loop_
_entity_poly.entity_id
_entity_poly.type
_entity_poly.pdbx_seq_one_letter_code
_entity_poly.pdbx_strand_id
1 'polypeptide(L)' 'MYTLSSCPWCRKAKQFFKDRNITFEYVDYDLASEEEQRRIREEMLRHGGSTAFPFVRIGEDVTVGYNPERYSELLELG' A
#
# COMPACT_ATOMS: atom_id res chain seq x y z
N MET A 1 1.51 2.97 -3.29
CA MET A 1 1.47 1.91 -2.25
C MET A 1 2.74 2.00 -1.41
N TYR A 2 2.63 2.01 -0.08
CA TYR A 2 3.80 1.89 0.78
C TYR A 2 3.92 0.45 1.27
N THR A 3 5.14 -0.08 1.18
CA THR A 3 5.44 -1.49 1.45
C THR A 3 6.73 -1.64 2.23
N LEU A 4 7.01 -2.86 2.69
CA LEU A 4 8.33 -3.28 3.15
C LEU A 4 8.86 -4.34 2.20
N SER A 5 10.13 -4.24 1.81
CA SER A 5 10.79 -5.14 0.85
C SER A 5 10.74 -6.61 1.30
N SER A 6 10.82 -6.82 2.62
CA SER A 6 10.81 -8.15 3.25
C SER A 6 9.41 -8.70 3.56
N CYS A 7 8.36 -7.87 3.53
CA CYS A 7 7.04 -8.25 4.03
C CYS A 7 6.27 -9.17 3.04
N PRO A 8 5.82 -10.37 3.47
CA PRO A 8 5.08 -11.28 2.60
C PRO A 8 3.70 -10.73 2.18
N TRP A 9 3.03 -9.98 3.06
CA TRP A 9 1.73 -9.37 2.75
C TRP A 9 1.86 -8.24 1.72
N CYS A 10 2.97 -7.50 1.76
CA CYS A 10 3.28 -6.50 0.73
C CYS A 10 3.47 -7.17 -0.63
N ARG A 11 4.20 -8.30 -0.70
CA ARG A 11 4.34 -9.06 -1.94
C ARG A 11 2.99 -9.54 -2.47
N LYS A 12 2.12 -10.07 -1.61
CA LYS A 12 0.75 -10.47 -2.00
C LYS A 12 -0.07 -9.29 -2.53
N ALA A 13 -0.01 -8.13 -1.89
CA ALA A 13 -0.69 -6.92 -2.37
C ALA A 13 -0.17 -6.51 -3.76
N LYS A 14 1.14 -6.39 -3.96
CA LYS A 14 1.72 -6.07 -5.28
C LYS A 14 1.29 -7.08 -6.34
N GLN A 15 1.27 -8.38 -6.00
CA GLN A 15 0.85 -9.44 -6.90
C GLN A 15 -0.63 -9.33 -7.29
N PHE A 16 -1.53 -9.02 -6.34
CA PHE A 16 -2.96 -8.84 -6.62
C PHE A 16 -3.20 -7.80 -7.73
N PHE A 17 -2.55 -6.63 -7.62
CA PHE A 17 -2.69 -5.56 -8.62
C PHE A 17 -2.06 -5.97 -9.95
N LYS A 18 -0.88 -6.62 -9.92
CA LYS A 18 -0.18 -7.11 -11.12
C LYS A 18 -1.01 -8.15 -11.89
N ASP A 19 -1.58 -9.14 -11.19
CA ASP A 19 -2.38 -10.22 -11.78
C ASP A 19 -3.62 -9.69 -12.50
N ARG A 20 -4.16 -8.56 -12.01
CA ARG A 20 -5.31 -7.86 -12.60
C ARG A 20 -4.93 -6.82 -13.64
N ASN A 21 -3.64 -6.71 -13.97
CA ASN A 21 -3.08 -5.74 -14.92
C ASN A 21 -3.41 -4.29 -14.52
N ILE A 22 -3.50 -4.03 -13.22
CA ILE A 22 -3.74 -2.69 -12.67
C ILE A 22 -2.38 -2.05 -12.47
N THR A 23 -2.18 -0.89 -13.08
CA THR A 23 -0.95 -0.10 -12.89
C THR A 23 -0.95 0.46 -11.47
N PHE A 24 0.17 0.30 -10.78
CA PHE A 24 0.36 0.85 -9.44
C PHE A 24 1.81 1.27 -9.24
N GLU A 25 2.00 2.28 -8.39
CA GLU A 25 3.31 2.69 -7.92
C GLU A 25 3.51 2.21 -6.47
N TYR A 26 4.75 1.90 -6.12
CA TYR A 26 5.10 1.56 -4.75
C TYR A 26 6.45 2.11 -4.31
N VAL A 27 6.58 2.31 -3.00
CA VAL A 27 7.85 2.59 -2.32
C VAL A 27 8.06 1.54 -1.23
N ASP A 28 9.21 0.88 -1.27
CA ASP A 28 9.66 0.03 -0.16
C ASP A 28 10.27 0.94 0.92
N TYR A 29 9.51 1.16 1.99
CA TYR A 29 9.81 2.09 3.07
C TYR A 29 11.18 1.82 3.71
N ASP A 30 11.51 0.54 3.93
CA ASP A 30 12.76 0.10 4.54
C ASP A 30 14.01 0.35 3.68
N LEU A 31 13.82 0.63 2.38
CA LEU A 31 14.89 0.96 1.43
C LEU A 31 14.94 2.46 1.09
N ALA A 32 13.98 3.24 1.58
CA ALA A 32 13.89 4.67 1.34
C ALA A 32 14.84 5.46 2.26
N SER A 33 15.18 6.69 1.87
CA SER A 33 15.95 7.60 2.72
C SER A 33 15.19 7.95 4.01
N GLU A 34 15.89 8.40 5.04
CA GLU A 34 15.25 8.80 6.31
C GLU A 34 14.22 9.92 6.13
N GLU A 35 14.49 10.88 5.24
CA GLU A 35 13.56 11.96 4.91
C GLU A 35 12.28 11.42 4.27
N GLU A 36 12.42 10.50 3.31
CA GLU A 36 11.31 9.85 2.63
C GLU A 36 10.50 9.00 3.61
N GLN A 37 11.17 8.22 4.47
CA GLN A 37 10.54 7.45 5.54
C GLN A 37 9.71 8.35 6.47
N ARG A 38 10.26 9.50 6.90
CA ARG A 38 9.51 10.45 7.74
C ARG A 38 8.26 10.97 7.03
N ARG A 39 8.37 11.36 5.75
CA ARG A 39 7.24 11.82 4.94
C ARG A 39 6.15 10.75 4.82
N ILE A 40 6.54 9.53 4.46
CA ILE A 40 5.63 8.40 4.32
C ILE A 40 4.93 8.11 5.65
N ARG A 41 5.66 8.10 6.77
CA ARG A 41 5.09 7.87 8.11
C ARG A 41 4.03 8.91 8.46
N GLU A 42 4.30 10.18 8.20
CA GLU A 42 3.35 11.27 8.43
C GLU A 42 2.09 11.13 7.57
N GLU A 43 2.24 10.75 6.29
CA GLU A 43 1.12 10.49 5.39
C GLU A 43 0.28 9.29 5.87
N MET A 44 0.93 8.18 6.23
CA MET A 44 0.25 6.97 6.71
C MET A 44 -0.55 7.24 7.99
N LEU A 45 0.02 7.99 8.94
CA LEU A 45 -0.68 8.39 10.16
C LEU A 45 -1.86 9.33 9.87
N ARG A 46 -1.67 10.31 8.96
CA ARG A 46 -2.70 11.29 8.61
C ARG A 46 -3.91 10.64 7.92
N HIS A 47 -3.67 9.72 6.99
CA HIS A 47 -4.73 9.19 6.13
C HIS A 47 -5.25 7.81 6.54
N GLY A 48 -4.44 6.98 7.19
CA GLY A 48 -4.86 5.64 7.62
C GLY A 48 -4.77 5.39 9.12
N GLY A 49 -4.35 6.38 9.93
CA GLY A 49 -4.27 6.26 11.39
C GLY A 49 -3.28 5.20 11.89
N SER A 50 -2.41 4.67 11.02
CA SER A 50 -1.54 3.53 11.29
C SER A 50 -0.25 3.63 10.50
N THR A 51 0.79 2.95 10.97
CA THR A 51 2.08 2.80 10.26
C THR A 51 2.32 1.35 9.82
N ALA A 52 1.24 0.58 9.69
CA ALA A 52 1.30 -0.81 9.23
C ALA A 52 1.34 -0.93 7.70
N PHE A 53 1.91 -2.03 7.22
CA PHE A 53 2.12 -2.32 5.80
C PHE A 53 1.43 -3.63 5.39
N PRO A 54 0.99 -3.77 4.11
CA PRO A 54 1.01 -2.75 3.07
C PRO A 54 0.00 -1.62 3.35
N PHE A 55 0.37 -0.40 3.00
CA PHE A 55 -0.55 0.74 3.02
C PHE A 55 -0.87 1.07 1.57
N VAL A 56 -2.13 0.88 1.19
CA VAL A 56 -2.58 1.03 -0.19
C VAL A 56 -3.55 2.19 -0.25
N ARG A 57 -3.28 3.12 -1.15
CA ARG A 57 -4.16 4.23 -1.47
C ARG A 57 -4.74 3.98 -2.86
N ILE A 58 -6.05 4.01 -2.97
CA ILE A 58 -6.81 3.80 -4.21
C ILE A 58 -7.74 5.01 -4.33
N GLY A 59 -7.45 5.91 -5.27
CA GLY A 59 -8.12 7.21 -5.33
C GLY A 59 -7.91 8.02 -4.05
N GLU A 60 -9.02 8.41 -3.42
CA GLU A 60 -9.03 9.12 -2.14
C GLU A 60 -9.06 8.19 -0.92
N ASP A 61 -9.38 6.91 -1.14
CA ASP A 61 -9.48 5.91 -0.09
C ASP A 61 -8.13 5.30 0.28
N VAL A 62 -8.01 4.93 1.55
CA VAL A 62 -6.87 4.22 2.12
C VAL A 62 -7.31 2.91 2.73
N THR A 63 -6.49 1.89 2.53
CA THR A 63 -6.62 0.58 3.15
C THR A 63 -5.27 0.11 3.68
N VAL A 64 -5.29 -0.46 4.88
CA VAL A 64 -4.10 -0.87 5.63
C VAL A 64 -4.14 -2.39 5.82
N GLY A 65 -3.04 -3.05 5.49
CA GLY A 65 -2.95 -4.51 5.47
C GLY A 65 -3.35 -5.11 4.12
N TYR A 66 -3.12 -6.42 3.97
CA TYR A 66 -3.53 -7.16 2.77
C TYR A 66 -5.01 -7.55 2.87
N ASN A 67 -5.86 -6.86 2.11
CA ASN A 67 -7.31 -7.08 2.06
C ASN A 67 -7.77 -7.03 0.59
N PRO A 68 -7.65 -8.14 -0.15
CA PRO A 68 -7.97 -8.18 -1.58
C PRO A 68 -9.46 -7.91 -1.87
N GLU A 69 -10.36 -8.27 -0.94
CA GLU A 69 -11.79 -7.96 -1.05
C GLU A 69 -12.01 -6.45 -1.06
N ARG A 70 -11.41 -5.72 -0.10
CA ARG A 70 -11.49 -4.25 -0.07
C ARG A 70 -10.82 -3.61 -1.28
N TYR A 71 -9.75 -4.20 -1.81
CA TYR A 71 -9.12 -3.70 -3.02
C TYR A 71 -10.06 -3.83 -4.22
N SER A 72 -10.72 -4.98 -4.38
CA SER A 72 -11.70 -5.20 -5.43
C SER A 72 -12.87 -4.23 -5.34
N GLU A 73 -13.41 -4.00 -4.14
CA GLU A 73 -14.47 -3.01 -3.91
C GLU A 73 -14.05 -1.61 -4.38
N LEU A 74 -12.87 -1.15 -3.97
CA LEU A 74 -12.37 0.19 -4.28
C LEU A 74 -11.95 0.36 -5.75
N LEU A 75 -11.63 -0.74 -6.43
CA LEU A 75 -11.24 -0.76 -7.85
C LEU A 75 -12.42 -1.13 -8.76
N GLU A 76 -13.63 -1.30 -8.20
CA GLU A 76 -14.84 -1.70 -8.91
C GLU A 76 -14.67 -2.99 -9.72
N LEU A 77 -13.88 -3.93 -9.18
CA LEU A 77 -13.65 -5.25 -9.76
C LEU A 77 -14.72 -6.20 -9.22
N GLY A 78 -15.77 -6.41 -10.01
CA GLY A 78 -16.87 -7.34 -9.70
C GLY A 78 -16.45 -8.79 -9.56
#